data_AF-A0A0M2KLJ7-F1
#
_entry.id   AF-A0A0M2KLJ7-F1
#
_cell.length_a   1.000
_cell.length_b   1.000
_cell.length_c   1.000
_cell.angle_alpha   90.00
_cell.angle_beta   90.00
_cell.angle_gamma   90.00
#
_symmetry.space_group_name_H-M   'P 1'
#
loop_
_entity.id
_entity.type
_entity.pdbx_description
1 polymer ?
#
loop_
_entity_poly.entity_id
_entity_poly.type
_entity_poly.pdbx_seq_one_letter_code
_entity_poly.pdbx_strand_id
1 'polypeptide(L)' 'MILDEIGYLPMTREEASLFFRLLNRRYEKAGIILTLNKSFAD' A
#
# COMPACT_ATOMS: atom_id res chain seq x y z
N MET A 1 9.24 -6.50 -0.51
CA MET A 1 9.04 -5.18 -1.15
C MET A 1 8.89 -4.16 -0.04
N ILE A 2 9.60 -3.04 -0.11
CA ILE A 2 9.51 -1.98 0.90
C ILE A 2 8.79 -0.80 0.24
N LEU A 3 7.70 -0.37 0.84
CA LEU A 3 6.87 0.74 0.39
C LEU A 3 6.90 1.80 1.48
N ASP A 4 7.50 2.94 1.19
CA ASP A 4 7.67 4.03 2.15
C ASP A 4 6.72 5.19 1.86
N GLU A 5 6.36 5.91 2.93
CA GLU A 5 5.54 7.12 2.90
C GLU A 5 4.15 6.98 2.25
N ILE A 6 3.51 5.81 2.35
CA ILE A 6 2.12 5.69 1.90
C ILE A 6 1.25 6.64 2.75
N GLY A 7 0.53 7.55 2.08
CA GLY A 7 -0.33 8.56 2.71
C GLY A 7 0.08 10.02 2.49
N TYR A 8 1.24 10.29 1.88
CA TYR A 8 1.65 11.64 1.49
C TYR A 8 0.93 12.12 0.22
N LEU A 9 0.78 11.22 -0.77
CA LEU A 9 -0.01 11.46 -1.97
C LEU A 9 -1.40 10.82 -1.80
N PRO A 10 -2.50 11.56 -1.97
CA PRO A 10 -3.83 10.97 -1.95
C PRO A 10 -3.96 10.02 -3.15
N MET A 11 -3.93 8.72 -2.88
CA MET A 11 -4.21 7.71 -3.89
C MET A 11 -5.66 7.85 -4.35
N THR A 12 -5.84 7.93 -5.66
CA THR A 12 -7.16 7.82 -6.27
C THR A 12 -7.69 6.39 -6.12
N ARG A 13 -9.02 6.22 -6.20
CA ARG A 13 -9.67 4.90 -6.08
C ARG A 13 -9.15 3.90 -7.11
N GLU A 14 -8.74 4.38 -8.29
CA GLU A 14 -8.14 3.54 -9.33
C GLU A 14 -6.73 3.07 -8.97
N GLU A 15 -5.89 3.98 -8.46
CA GLU A 15 -4.54 3.64 -7.97
C GLU A 15 -4.60 2.64 -6.81
N ALA A 16 -5.54 2.84 -5.87
CA ALA A 16 -5.76 1.89 -4.77
C ALA A 16 -6.16 0.50 -5.29
N SER A 17 -6.99 0.42 -6.33
CA SER A 17 -7.41 -0.85 -6.94
C SER A 17 -6.23 -1.58 -7.61
N LEU A 18 -5.38 -0.86 -8.34
CA LEU A 18 -4.15 -1.41 -8.93
C LEU A 18 -3.18 -1.88 -7.84
N PHE A 19 -3.06 -1.11 -6.77
CA PHE A 19 -2.23 -1.46 -5.62
C PHE A 19 -2.71 -2.75 -4.96
N PHE A 20 -4.02 -2.88 -4.68
CA PHE A 20 -4.62 -4.10 -4.13
C PHE A 20 -4.40 -5.33 -5.02
N ARG A 21 -4.45 -5.17 -6.34
CA ARG A 21 -4.17 -6.28 -7.27
C ARG A 21 -2.71 -6.74 -7.19
N LEU A 22 -1.78 -5.80 -7.09
CA LEU A 22 -0.34 -6.10 -6.92
C LEU A 22 -0.08 -6.78 -5.58
N LEU A 23 -0.72 -6.28 -4.52
CA LEU A 23 -0.65 -6.79 -3.16
C LEU A 23 -1.17 -8.23 -3.12
N ASN A 24 -2.36 -8.50 -3.66
CA ASN A 24 -2.94 -9.84 -3.75
C ASN A 24 -2.03 -10.84 -4.49
N ARG A 25 -1.37 -10.43 -5.58
CA ARG A 25 -0.43 -11.31 -6.31
C ARG A 25 0.82 -11.64 -5.51
N ARG A 26 1.21 -10.79 -4.56
CA ARG A 26 2.46 -10.95 -3.78
C ARG A 26 2.24 -11.40 -2.35
N TYR A 27 1.02 -11.29 -1.82
CA TYR A 27 0.65 -11.68 -0.45
C TYR A 27 1.10 -13.10 -0.11
N GLU A 28 1.01 -14.05 -1.05
CA GLU A 28 1.42 -15.44 -0.82
C GLU A 28 2.85 -15.77 -1.26
N LYS A 29 3.53 -14.87 -1.98
CA LYS A 29 4.87 -15.13 -2.56
C LYS A 29 6.00 -14.38 -1.88
N ALA A 30 5.75 -13.22 -1.28
CA ALA A 30 6.78 -12.41 -0.66
C ALA A 30 6.19 -11.42 0.36
N GLY A 31 6.87 -11.25 1.49
CA GLY A 31 6.54 -10.23 2.48
C GLY A 31 6.60 -8.81 1.91
N ILE A 32 5.62 -8.00 2.29
CA ILE A 32 5.52 -6.58 1.94
C ILE A 32 5.61 -5.79 3.26
N ILE A 33 6.61 -4.90 3.35
CA ILE A 33 6.76 -3.97 4.46
C ILE A 33 6.26 -2.62 3.97
N LEU A 34 5.25 -2.09 4.64
CA LEU A 34 4.63 -0.80 4.35
C LEU A 34 4.88 0.14 5.52
N THR A 35 5.43 1.32 5.26
CA THR A 35 5.54 2.42 6.21
C THR A 35 4.55 3.51 5.81
N LEU A 36 3.64 3.82 6.74
CA LEU A 36 2.57 4.80 6.60
C LEU A 36 2.89 5.98 7.51
N ASN A 37 2.88 7.21 6.99
CA ASN A 37 3.09 8.41 7.80
C ASN A 37 1.77 8.93 8.41
N LYS A 38 0.61 8.43 7.94
CA LYS A 38 -0.69 8.69 8.58
C LYS A 38 -1.01 7.65 9.64
N SER A 39 -1.30 8.11 10.85
CA SER A 39 -1.94 7.30 11.89
C SER A 39 -3.25 6.73 11.35
N PHE A 40 -3.48 5.44 11.57
CA PHE A 40 -4.74 4.74 11.21
C PHE A 40 -5.93 5.15 12.12
N ALA A 41 -5.75 6.21 12.91
CA ALA A 41 -6.67 6.70 13.92
C ALA A 41 -6.88 8.21 13.72
N ASP A 42 -7.73 8.55 12.76
CA ASP A 42 -8.64 9.70 12.80
C ASP A 42 -9.88 9.38 11.95
#